data_AF-A0A258GP64-F1
#
_entry.id   AF-A0A258GP64-F1
#
_cell.length_a   1.000
_cell.length_b   1.000
_cell.length_c   1.000
_cell.angle_alpha   90.00
_cell.angle_beta   90.00
_cell.angle_gamma   90.00
#
_symmetry.space_group_name_H-M   'P 1'
#
loop_
_entity.id
_entity.type
_entity.pdbx_description
1 polymer ?
#
loop_
_entity_poly.entity_id
_entity_poly.type
_entity_poly.pdbx_seq_one_letter_code
_entity_poly.pdbx_strand_id
1 'polypeptide(L)'
;MSAAIDPTESPEWEAARLEWWQQTKGELERLQQAVNGASPGSLKLETIYAPMHDMAGLAGVLGYPLLGKIARGLIETLRKGANPLDERMLTVAKAHLAALVALHAKDVRGEGGPAGVAVIAKLASIHA
;
A
#
# COMPACT_ATOMS: atom_id res chain seq x y z
N MET A 1 -15.30 -31.66 -20.14
CA MET A 1 -14.20 -31.03 -19.36
C MET A 1 -14.82 -29.87 -18.62
N SER A 2 -14.95 -29.94 -17.31
CA SER A 2 -15.51 -28.84 -16.52
C SER A 2 -14.46 -27.73 -16.48
N ALA A 3 -14.77 -26.55 -17.01
CA ALA A 3 -13.97 -25.36 -16.71
C ALA A 3 -14.05 -25.18 -15.19
N ALA A 4 -12.92 -25.30 -14.50
CA ALA A 4 -12.86 -24.92 -13.10
C ALA A 4 -13.23 -23.44 -13.04
N ILE A 5 -14.32 -23.12 -12.34
CA ILE A 5 -14.72 -21.74 -12.08
C ILE A 5 -13.55 -21.12 -11.30
N ASP A 6 -13.03 -19.98 -11.78
CA ASP A 6 -11.97 -19.26 -11.08
C ASP A 6 -12.51 -18.88 -9.69
N PRO A 7 -11.92 -19.40 -8.58
CA PRO A 7 -12.42 -19.11 -7.24
C PRO A 7 -12.33 -17.62 -6.89
N THR A 8 -11.54 -16.83 -7.63
CA THR A 8 -11.46 -15.38 -7.45
C THR A 8 -12.63 -14.61 -8.07
N GLU A 9 -13.52 -15.30 -8.77
CA GLU A 9 -14.77 -14.78 -9.34
C GLU A 9 -16.00 -15.20 -8.52
N SER A 10 -15.82 -15.92 -7.40
CA SER A 10 -16.94 -16.37 -6.57
C SER A 10 -17.55 -15.22 -5.75
N PRO A 11 -18.85 -15.31 -5.36
CA PRO A 11 -19.49 -14.32 -4.49
C PRO A 11 -18.79 -14.16 -3.13
N GLU A 12 -18.26 -15.26 -2.57
CA GLU A 12 -17.52 -15.23 -1.30
C GLU A 12 -16.20 -14.45 -1.46
N TRP A 13 -15.55 -14.56 -2.62
CA TRP A 13 -14.32 -13.83 -2.90
C TRP A 13 -14.57 -12.33 -3.11
N GLU A 14 -15.67 -11.97 -3.79
CA GLU A 14 -16.08 -10.57 -3.91
C GLU A 14 -16.41 -9.96 -2.53
N ALA A 15 -17.08 -10.73 -1.66
CA ALA A 15 -17.35 -10.28 -0.28
C ALA A 15 -16.05 -10.03 0.50
N ALA A 16 -15.08 -10.95 0.44
CA ALA A 16 -13.78 -10.78 1.08
C ALA A 16 -13.00 -9.57 0.53
N ARG A 17 -13.06 -9.33 -0.79
CA ARG A 17 -12.47 -8.16 -1.45
C ARG A 17 -13.09 -6.87 -0.93
N LEU A 18 -14.42 -6.80 -0.86
CA LEU A 18 -15.15 -5.62 -0.37
C LEU A 18 -14.84 -5.35 1.10
N GLU A 19 -14.81 -6.39 1.94
CA GLU A 19 -14.46 -6.27 3.36
C GLU A 19 -13.04 -5.70 3.52
N TRP A 20 -12.05 -6.33 2.87
CA TRP A 20 -10.68 -5.87 2.89
C TRP A 20 -10.54 -4.43 2.37
N TRP A 21 -11.29 -4.07 1.34
CA TRP A 21 -11.27 -2.73 0.76
C TRP A 21 -11.73 -1.66 1.76
N GLN A 22 -12.80 -1.93 2.52
CA GLN A 22 -13.30 -1.01 3.55
C GLN A 22 -12.33 -0.91 4.73
N GLN A 23 -11.77 -2.03 5.18
CA GLN A 23 -10.74 -2.03 6.24
C GLN A 23 -9.50 -1.24 5.81
N THR A 24 -9.05 -1.46 4.57
CA THR A 24 -7.90 -0.76 3.98
C THR A 24 -8.10 0.75 3.95
N LYS A 25 -9.32 1.23 3.71
CA LYS A 25 -9.62 2.66 3.74
C LYS A 25 -9.30 3.27 5.11
N GLY A 26 -9.84 2.71 6.18
CA GLY A 26 -9.63 3.20 7.54
C GLY A 26 -8.16 3.10 7.96
N GLU A 27 -7.49 2.03 7.55
CA GLU A 27 -6.08 1.83 7.86
C GLU A 27 -5.18 2.85 7.14
N LEU A 28 -5.44 3.12 5.86
CA LEU A 28 -4.71 4.15 5.11
C LEU A 28 -4.94 5.55 5.67
N GLU A 29 -6.17 5.90 6.09
CA GLU A 29 -6.48 7.16 6.75
C GLU A 29 -5.72 7.31 8.07
N ARG A 30 -5.72 6.26 8.91
CA ARG A 30 -4.98 6.22 10.17
C ARG A 30 -3.48 6.42 9.96
N LEU A 31 -2.90 5.71 9.01
CA LEU A 31 -1.47 5.80 8.69
C LEU A 31 -1.10 7.16 8.11
N GLN A 32 -1.93 7.71 7.23
CA GLN A 32 -1.71 9.03 6.65
C GLN A 32 -1.70 10.12 7.72
N GLN A 33 -2.62 10.06 8.70
CA GLN A 33 -2.62 10.96 9.84
C GLN A 33 -1.35 10.80 10.69
N ALA A 34 -0.95 9.56 11.00
CA ALA A 34 0.23 9.27 11.79
C ALA A 34 1.52 9.82 11.15
N VAL A 35 1.72 9.62 9.84
CA VAL A 35 2.92 10.12 9.16
C VAL A 35 2.91 11.63 8.98
N ASN A 36 1.74 12.24 8.75
CA ASN A 36 1.63 13.68 8.55
C ASN A 36 1.83 14.46 9.85
N GLY A 37 1.40 13.91 10.99
CA GLY A 37 1.59 14.49 12.32
C GLY A 37 2.93 14.17 12.98
N ALA A 38 3.73 13.26 12.42
CA ALA A 38 5.01 12.87 12.99
C ALA A 38 6.12 13.89 12.75
N SER A 39 6.94 14.10 13.78
CA SER A 39 8.24 14.77 13.68
C SER A 39 9.34 13.74 13.41
N PRO A 40 10.47 14.12 12.78
CA PRO A 40 11.62 13.24 12.67
C PRO A 40 12.02 12.66 14.02
N GLY A 41 12.21 11.34 14.07
CA GLY A 41 12.54 10.60 15.30
C GLY A 41 11.35 10.24 16.19
N SER A 42 10.11 10.66 15.88
CA SER A 42 8.95 10.41 16.74
C SER A 42 8.14 9.16 16.38
N LEU A 43 8.23 8.69 15.13
CA LEU A 43 7.41 7.59 14.62
C LEU A 43 8.23 6.31 14.48
N LYS A 44 7.81 5.24 15.15
CA LYS A 44 8.46 3.93 15.05
C LYS A 44 8.15 3.28 13.70
N LEU A 45 9.13 2.56 13.15
CA LEU A 45 8.98 1.80 11.90
C LEU A 45 7.75 0.88 11.91
N GLU A 46 7.54 0.19 13.04
CA GLU A 46 6.45 -0.79 13.22
C GLU A 46 5.06 -0.20 12.95
N THR A 47 4.86 1.10 13.20
CA THR A 47 3.57 1.77 12.97
C THR A 47 3.15 1.71 11.50
N ILE A 48 4.10 1.71 10.57
CA ILE A 48 3.87 1.63 9.13
C ILE A 48 4.13 0.21 8.61
N TYR A 49 5.15 -0.47 9.15
CA TYR A 49 5.65 -1.71 8.57
C TYR A 49 4.59 -2.83 8.57
N ALA A 50 3.95 -3.12 9.71
CA ALA A 50 3.01 -4.24 9.80
C ALA A 50 1.80 -4.07 8.85
N PRO A 51 1.09 -2.93 8.83
CA PRO A 51 -0.02 -2.72 7.90
C PRO A 51 0.37 -2.79 6.42
N MET A 52 1.55 -2.26 6.08
CA MET A 52 2.05 -2.27 4.71
C MET A 52 2.54 -3.66 4.28
N HIS A 53 3.07 -4.45 5.21
CA HIS A 53 3.41 -5.85 4.99
C HIS A 53 2.16 -6.67 4.65
N ASP A 54 1.09 -6.51 5.42
CA ASP A 54 -0.18 -7.20 5.18
C ASP A 54 -0.78 -6.79 3.83
N MET A 55 -0.81 -5.49 3.52
CA MET A 55 -1.24 -4.98 2.21
C MET A 55 -0.40 -5.58 1.07
N ALA A 56 0.92 -5.66 1.24
CA ALA A 56 1.81 -6.23 0.23
C ALA A 56 1.58 -7.73 -0.02
N GLY A 57 1.05 -8.46 0.97
CA GLY A 57 0.66 -9.86 0.84
C GLY A 57 -0.73 -10.05 0.22
N LEU A 58 -1.72 -9.28 0.67
CA LEU A 58 -3.13 -9.50 0.33
C LEU A 58 -3.59 -8.79 -0.95
N ALA A 59 -3.05 -7.60 -1.25
CA ALA A 59 -3.60 -6.76 -2.32
C ALA A 59 -3.58 -7.46 -3.69
N GLY A 60 -2.50 -8.19 -4.03
CA GLY A 60 -2.41 -8.93 -5.29
C GLY A 60 -3.46 -10.03 -5.41
N VAL A 61 -3.68 -10.78 -4.33
CA VAL A 61 -4.68 -11.86 -4.23
C VAL A 61 -6.10 -11.31 -4.41
N LEU A 62 -6.34 -10.08 -3.96
CA LEU A 62 -7.65 -9.42 -4.03
C LEU A 62 -7.86 -8.57 -5.30
N GLY A 63 -6.93 -8.60 -6.27
CA GLY A 63 -7.08 -7.90 -7.55
C GLY A 63 -6.50 -6.48 -7.59
N TYR A 64 -5.67 -6.11 -6.60
CA TYR A 64 -5.01 -4.82 -6.46
C TYR A 64 -3.47 -4.92 -6.44
N PRO A 65 -2.83 -5.61 -7.41
CA PRO A 65 -1.38 -5.84 -7.38
C PRO A 65 -0.56 -4.54 -7.38
N LEU A 66 -1.05 -3.45 -7.98
CA LEU A 66 -0.39 -2.14 -7.91
C LEU A 66 -0.23 -1.63 -6.46
N LEU A 67 -1.30 -1.70 -5.64
CA LEU A 67 -1.24 -1.29 -4.24
C LEU A 67 -0.22 -2.14 -3.48
N GLY A 68 -0.23 -3.46 -3.71
CA GLY A 68 0.73 -4.38 -3.09
C GLY A 68 2.19 -4.06 -3.46
N LYS A 69 2.47 -3.69 -4.71
CA LYS A 69 3.82 -3.28 -5.16
C LYS A 69 4.28 -1.99 -4.49
N ILE A 70 3.40 -1.00 -4.36
CA ILE A 70 3.70 0.26 -3.68
C ILE A 70 3.97 0.02 -2.20
N ALA A 71 3.11 -0.76 -1.52
CA ALA A 71 3.30 -1.12 -0.12
C ALA A 71 4.61 -1.88 0.11
N ARG A 72 4.94 -2.82 -0.78
CA ARG A 72 6.24 -3.53 -0.76
C ARG A 72 7.41 -2.57 -0.94
N GLY A 73 7.37 -1.68 -1.93
CA GLY A 73 8.43 -0.68 -2.14
C GLY A 73 8.65 0.23 -0.93
N LEU A 74 7.58 0.58 -0.22
CA LEU A 74 7.66 1.35 1.02
C LEU A 74 8.41 0.57 2.12
N ILE A 75 7.95 -0.62 2.49
CA ILE A 75 8.57 -1.39 3.58
C ILE A 75 10.02 -1.78 3.28
N GLU A 76 10.32 -2.06 2.01
CA GLU A 76 11.66 -2.40 1.52
C GLU A 76 12.65 -1.24 1.66
N THR A 77 12.15 -0.01 1.56
CA THR A 77 12.93 1.20 1.79
C THR A 77 13.07 1.49 3.27
N LEU A 78 11.96 1.41 4.02
CA LEU A 78 11.97 1.74 5.43
C LEU A 78 12.79 0.75 6.27
N ARG A 79 12.82 -0.54 5.93
CA ARG A 79 13.63 -1.55 6.65
C ARG A 79 15.14 -1.30 6.60
N LYS A 80 15.61 -0.49 5.64
CA LYS A 80 17.03 -0.16 5.44
C LYS A 80 17.43 1.16 6.12
N GLY A 81 16.46 1.89 6.67
CA GLY A 81 16.68 3.21 7.27
C GLY A 81 16.68 3.22 8.79
N ALA A 82 16.69 4.42 9.37
CA ALA A 82 16.60 4.67 10.80
C ALA A 82 15.28 4.17 11.43
N ASN A 83 15.36 3.76 12.69
CA ASN A 83 14.19 3.49 13.52
C ASN A 83 14.42 4.07 14.92
N PRO A 84 13.65 5.07 15.38
CA PRO A 84 12.50 5.72 14.71
C PRO A 84 12.83 6.41 13.38
N LEU A 85 11.81 6.70 12.57
CA LEU A 85 11.94 7.28 11.23
C LEU A 85 12.58 8.67 11.27
N ASP A 86 13.65 8.86 10.49
CA ASP A 86 14.24 10.17 10.23
C ASP A 86 13.43 10.99 9.21
N GLU A 87 13.88 12.21 8.90
CA GLU A 87 13.20 13.12 7.97
C GLU A 87 13.07 12.54 6.56
N ARG A 88 14.12 11.87 6.06
CA ARG A 88 14.12 11.23 4.73
C ARG A 88 13.07 10.14 4.69
N MET A 89 13.03 9.27 5.69
CA MET A 89 12.08 8.17 5.76
C MET A 89 10.65 8.63 5.94
N LEU A 90 10.41 9.68 6.73
CA LEU A 90 9.08 10.29 6.83
C LEU A 90 8.63 10.84 5.48
N THR A 91 9.51 11.47 4.71
CA THR A 91 9.21 11.94 3.35
C THR A 91 8.82 10.78 2.43
N VAL A 92 9.58 9.68 2.46
CA VAL A 92 9.28 8.48 1.68
C VAL A 92 7.93 7.88 2.08
N ALA A 93 7.67 7.75 3.39
CA ALA A 93 6.42 7.20 3.91
C ALA A 93 5.21 8.05 3.52
N LYS A 94 5.30 9.38 3.64
CA LYS A 94 4.26 10.32 3.22
C LYS A 94 3.93 10.16 1.74
N ALA A 95 4.93 10.09 0.88
CA ALA A 95 4.72 9.97 -0.56
C ALA A 95 4.04 8.65 -0.95
N HIS A 96 4.46 7.52 -0.35
CA HIS A 96 3.86 6.21 -0.64
C HIS A 96 2.42 6.13 -0.12
N LEU A 97 2.17 6.59 1.11
CA LEU A 97 0.82 6.59 1.69
C LEU A 97 -0.12 7.53 0.93
N ALA A 98 0.36 8.69 0.48
CA ALA A 98 -0.42 9.58 -0.39
C ALA A 98 -0.81 8.89 -1.71
N ALA A 99 0.13 8.18 -2.34
CA ALA A 99 -0.16 7.41 -3.55
C ALA A 99 -1.19 6.29 -3.28
N LEU A 100 -1.03 5.52 -2.20
CA LEU A 100 -1.95 4.46 -1.81
C LEU A 100 -3.36 4.98 -1.55
N VAL A 101 -3.50 6.09 -0.79
CA VAL A 101 -4.79 6.74 -0.53
C VAL A 101 -5.43 7.20 -1.85
N ALA A 102 -4.66 7.82 -2.75
CA ALA A 102 -5.19 8.30 -4.02
C ALA A 102 -5.63 7.17 -4.98
N LEU A 103 -4.90 6.05 -5.01
CA LEU A 103 -5.24 4.88 -5.81
C LEU A 103 -6.42 4.11 -5.22
N HIS A 104 -6.47 4.00 -3.89
CA HIS A 104 -7.60 3.43 -3.17
C HIS A 104 -8.87 4.24 -3.42
N ALA A 105 -8.83 5.58 -3.29
CA ALA A 105 -10.00 6.43 -3.56
C ALA A 105 -10.57 6.30 -4.99
N LYS A 106 -9.78 5.80 -5.94
CA LYS A 106 -10.17 5.62 -7.35
C LYS A 106 -10.50 4.17 -7.72
N ASP A 107 -10.51 3.24 -6.76
CA ASP A 107 -10.67 1.80 -7.00
C ASP A 107 -9.78 1.28 -8.14
N VAL A 108 -8.48 1.65 -8.13
CA VAL A 108 -7.56 1.22 -9.18
C VAL A 108 -7.24 -0.26 -9.05
N ARG A 109 -7.87 -1.07 -9.89
CA ARG A 109 -7.66 -2.52 -9.99
C ARG A 109 -6.51 -2.88 -10.92
N GLY A 110 -6.00 -4.10 -10.74
CA GLY A 110 -4.91 -4.64 -11.54
C GLY A 110 -3.63 -3.80 -11.40
N GLU A 111 -2.92 -3.65 -12.51
CA GLU A 111 -1.62 -2.97 -12.58
C GLU A 111 -1.74 -1.44 -12.71
N GLY A 112 -2.96 -0.89 -12.86
CA GLY A 112 -3.19 0.55 -13.08
C GLY A 112 -2.67 1.10 -14.42
N GLY A 113 -2.26 0.22 -15.34
CA GLY A 113 -1.84 0.59 -16.70
C GLY A 113 -0.65 1.57 -16.73
N PRO A 114 -0.54 2.42 -17.77
CA PRO A 114 0.54 3.39 -17.89
C PRO A 114 0.64 4.36 -16.69
N ALA A 115 -0.50 4.72 -16.09
CA ALA A 115 -0.52 5.57 -14.90
C ALA A 115 0.09 4.87 -13.68
N GLY A 116 -0.23 3.59 -13.46
CA GLY A 116 0.36 2.78 -12.39
C GLY A 116 1.89 2.67 -12.52
N VAL A 117 2.37 2.44 -13.73
CA VAL A 117 3.82 2.43 -14.04
C VAL A 117 4.46 3.78 -13.71
N ALA A 118 3.84 4.89 -14.11
CA ALA A 118 4.34 6.23 -13.83
C ALA A 118 4.40 6.54 -12.32
N VAL A 119 3.39 6.10 -11.55
CA VAL A 119 3.37 6.23 -10.09
C VAL A 119 4.52 5.45 -9.46
N ILE A 120 4.72 4.18 -9.84
CA ILE A 120 5.83 3.36 -9.33
C ILE A 120 7.17 4.02 -9.66
N ALA A 121 7.37 4.47 -10.90
CA ALA A 121 8.61 5.13 -11.31
C ALA A 121 8.88 6.41 -10.49
N LYS A 122 7.83 7.21 -10.24
CA LYS A 122 7.95 8.41 -9.40
C LYS A 122 8.32 8.05 -7.95
N LEU A 123 7.70 7.02 -7.38
CA LEU A 123 8.00 6.55 -6.02
C LEU A 123 9.39 5.91 -5.91
N ALA A 124 9.89 5.26 -6.95
CA ALA A 124 11.27 4.76 -6.97
C ALA A 124 12.28 5.92 -7.01
N SER A 125 11.96 7.02 -7.71
CA SER A 125 12.87 8.18 -7.82
C SER A 125 13.13 8.91 -6.49
N ILE A 126 12.23 8.77 -5.51
CA ILE A 126 12.39 9.37 -4.17
C ILE A 126 13.15 8.46 -3.20
N HIS A 127 13.45 7.22 -3.61
CA HIS A 127 14.30 6.32 -2.83
C HIS A 127 15.79 6.62 -3.01
N ALA A 128 16.17 7.30 -4.11
CA ALA A 128 17.55 7.67 -4.45
C ALA A 128 18.19 8.56 -3.37
#